data_AF-A0A956FI86-F1
#
_entry.id   AF-A0A956FI86-F1
#
_cell.length_a   1.000
_cell.length_b   1.000
_cell.length_c   1.000
_cell.angle_alpha   90.00
_cell.angle_beta   90.00
_cell.angle_gamma   90.00
#
_symmetry.space_group_name_H-M   'P 1'
#
loop_
_entity.id
_entity.type
_entity.pdbx_description
1 polymer ?
#
loop_
_entity_poly.entity_id
_entity_poly.type
_entity_poly.pdbx_seq_one_letter_code
_entity_poly.pdbx_strand_id
1 'polypeptide(L)'
;MLKVVVHEKGGRTQRFNFDTDQFTVGREDDNDLVLDRVNISKYHLRFRRHQGRVEILDLGSTNGTYVNGRKVGEPRAVRRSDRIYVGDYILMLEGDDEAIAPVKRSDIIVAGHEGHPKARAVAIPPADRQDGEPLPADDLPTPLSRLVDDDSDLLTSARRVAPAGVESTYLDRIANRVLQTVLLNVSGLDPLKASDVDDEARETAVHLVDGLLRDMERAGELEEGVAIDSLRDEIVRELVELGPLTELMKDEQIREIQVAGGAAIRVVRERTGGGAEIEMTSKRFSGDRAVVLVVQRLARKWGFLVEGSQVIEGKVDDGFSMYALLPPTQVRCPVLNLRRNRTDANNLTSLVQEGVLSGDMAELIAAAIRGCRRILISASGGTNLDRFMGALVGEIPDELRVVCISDTGRLGAGRRGWLQVRRMADPADTIGLSDALGVVLRGGVDMLISQRCRHEDAAAVMDAYAGATRGAVVSLWGIDSAHALWRLAGLSTVAAGAIGALTVSLARSVDLLIRVNVGVNQEVMQVIELIEPRVKAGDQIVHVPIFKAERDEEGNTIFKATGEQPRFIRKLAEQGIAVPTRMFSE
;
A
#
# COMPACT_ATOMS: atom_id res chain seq x y z
N MET A 1 26.80 26.29 12.96
CA MET A 1 27.31 25.35 11.96
C MET A 1 26.23 24.34 11.60
N LEU A 2 25.70 24.43 10.40
CA LEU A 2 24.75 23.46 9.84
C LEU A 2 25.53 22.37 9.11
N LYS A 3 25.26 21.11 9.43
CA LYS A 3 25.85 19.97 8.71
C LYS A 3 24.78 19.31 7.86
N VAL A 4 25.08 19.10 6.58
CA VAL A 4 24.19 18.48 5.62
C VAL A 4 24.85 17.24 5.04
N VAL A 5 24.17 16.12 5.13
CA VAL A 5 24.55 14.87 4.47
C VAL A 5 23.77 14.78 3.17
N VAL A 6 24.48 14.62 2.06
CA VAL A 6 23.91 14.50 0.72
C VAL A 6 24.13 13.08 0.22
N HIS A 7 23.04 12.38 -0.07
CA HIS A 7 23.05 11.06 -0.68
C HIS A 7 22.59 11.16 -2.13
N GLU A 8 23.43 10.70 -3.05
CA GLU A 8 23.07 10.58 -4.45
C GLU A 8 22.54 9.18 -4.77
N LYS A 9 21.46 9.09 -5.55
CA LYS A 9 20.86 7.82 -5.99
C LYS A 9 21.85 7.02 -6.85
N GLY A 10 22.35 5.91 -6.30
CA GLY A 10 23.35 5.06 -6.96
C GLY A 10 24.79 5.61 -6.90
N GLY A 11 25.00 6.72 -6.18
CA GLY A 11 26.27 7.42 -6.05
C GLY A 11 26.85 7.40 -4.64
N ARG A 12 27.77 8.34 -4.37
CA ARG A 12 28.46 8.47 -3.09
C ARG A 12 27.67 9.35 -2.10
N THR A 13 27.90 9.11 -0.82
CA THR A 13 27.41 9.98 0.27
C THR A 13 28.48 11.02 0.60
N GLN A 14 28.10 12.29 0.66
CA GLN A 14 29.02 13.41 0.95
C GLN A 14 28.48 14.24 2.12
N ARG A 15 29.38 14.86 2.88
CA ARG A 15 29.03 15.71 4.03
C ARG A 15 29.55 17.11 3.83
N PHE A 16 28.68 18.09 4.05
CA PHE A 16 28.99 19.51 3.89
C PHE A 16 28.69 20.25 5.18
N ASN A 17 29.50 21.26 5.45
CA ASN A 17 29.44 22.06 6.65
C ASN A 17 29.30 23.53 6.25
N PHE A 18 28.30 24.20 6.81
CA PHE A 18 28.01 25.60 6.54
C PHE A 18 28.05 26.40 7.84
N ASP A 19 28.88 27.45 7.87
CA ASP A 19 29.00 28.36 9.01
C ASP A 19 28.02 29.53 8.96
N THR A 20 27.32 29.69 7.84
CA THR A 20 26.29 30.70 7.63
C THR A 20 24.91 30.22 8.10
N ASP A 21 24.05 31.16 8.50
CA ASP A 21 22.66 30.88 8.85
C ASP A 21 21.76 30.69 7.62
N GLN A 22 22.28 30.86 6.41
CA GLN A 22 21.59 30.52 5.17
C GLN A 22 22.57 30.04 4.11
N PHE A 23 22.14 29.11 3.27
CA PHE A 23 22.90 28.65 2.12
C PHE A 23 21.95 28.16 1.00
N THR A 24 22.43 28.21 -0.22
CA THR A 24 21.71 27.89 -1.46
C THR A 24 22.15 26.56 -2.04
N VAL A 25 21.21 25.87 -2.67
CA VAL A 25 21.45 24.57 -3.31
C VAL A 25 20.92 24.62 -4.74
N GLY A 26 21.74 24.21 -5.70
CA GLY A 26 21.39 24.29 -7.12
C GLY A 26 22.46 23.67 -8.01
N ARG A 27 22.24 23.74 -9.32
CA ARG A 27 23.13 23.14 -10.33
C ARG A 27 24.23 24.09 -10.80
N GLU A 28 24.02 25.40 -10.73
CA GLU A 28 25.04 26.38 -11.11
C GLU A 28 26.14 26.45 -10.03
N ASP A 29 27.36 26.74 -10.46
CA ASP A 29 28.58 26.71 -9.66
C ASP A 29 28.67 27.82 -8.61
N ASP A 30 27.78 28.82 -8.69
CA ASP A 30 27.66 29.91 -7.74
C ASP A 30 26.72 29.61 -6.55
N ASN A 31 26.16 28.39 -6.45
CA ASN A 31 25.46 27.93 -5.25
C ASN A 31 26.45 27.48 -4.16
N ASP A 32 26.05 27.64 -2.90
CA ASP A 32 26.86 27.17 -1.76
C ASP A 32 26.99 25.64 -1.71
N LEU A 33 25.97 24.92 -2.20
CA LEU A 33 25.97 23.48 -2.41
C LEU A 33 25.57 23.16 -3.86
N VAL A 34 26.56 22.76 -4.66
CA VAL A 34 26.37 22.44 -6.07
C VAL A 34 26.00 20.96 -6.25
N LEU A 35 24.90 20.70 -6.95
CA LEU A 35 24.42 19.36 -7.32
C LEU A 35 24.34 19.24 -8.85
N ASP A 36 25.16 18.37 -9.44
CA ASP A 36 25.54 18.39 -10.86
C ASP A 36 24.62 17.58 -11.81
N ARG A 37 23.39 17.26 -11.39
CA ARG A 37 22.44 16.46 -12.20
C ARG A 37 21.46 17.32 -12.98
N VAL A 38 21.13 16.90 -14.20
CA VAL A 38 20.25 17.62 -15.14
C VAL A 38 18.85 17.88 -14.56
N ASN A 39 18.38 17.04 -13.63
CA ASN A 39 17.09 17.22 -12.95
C ASN A 39 17.14 18.21 -11.76
N ILE A 40 18.25 18.92 -11.56
CA ILE A 40 18.38 20.00 -10.58
C ILE A 40 18.34 21.35 -11.29
N SER A 41 17.43 22.24 -10.86
CA SER A 41 17.35 23.62 -11.33
C SER A 41 18.59 24.43 -10.95
N LYS A 42 18.86 25.51 -11.70
CA LYS A 42 20.01 26.40 -11.52
C LYS A 42 20.17 26.87 -10.07
N TYR A 43 19.08 27.37 -9.48
CA TYR A 43 18.91 27.60 -8.06
C TYR A 43 17.65 26.84 -7.64
N HIS A 44 17.80 25.79 -6.83
CA HIS A 44 16.71 24.84 -6.57
C HIS A 44 15.99 25.16 -5.26
N LEU A 45 16.77 25.31 -4.19
CA LEU A 45 16.23 25.61 -2.87
C LEU A 45 17.22 26.40 -2.02
N ARG A 46 16.72 26.97 -0.92
CA ARG A 46 17.53 27.66 0.09
C ARG A 46 17.21 27.12 1.47
N PHE A 47 18.26 26.85 2.25
CA PHE A 47 18.16 26.63 3.69
C PHE A 47 18.30 27.95 4.44
N ARG A 48 17.51 28.13 5.50
CA ARG A 48 17.59 29.28 6.40
C ARG A 48 17.40 28.83 7.84
N ARG A 49 18.31 29.22 8.71
CA ARG A 49 18.18 29.09 10.16
C ARG A 49 17.50 30.32 10.72
N HIS A 50 16.36 30.15 11.37
CA HIS A 50 15.60 31.23 11.98
C HIS A 50 15.02 30.76 13.33
N GLN A 51 15.24 31.53 14.39
CA GLN A 51 14.78 31.22 15.77
C GLN A 51 15.13 29.79 16.24
N GLY A 52 16.35 29.34 15.94
CA GLY A 52 16.84 28.01 16.32
C GLY A 52 16.30 26.85 15.47
N ARG A 53 15.42 27.12 14.50
CA ARG A 53 14.90 26.12 13.54
C ARG A 53 15.55 26.28 12.18
N VAL A 54 15.61 25.20 11.43
CA VAL A 54 16.05 25.21 10.03
C VAL A 54 14.82 25.11 9.16
N GLU A 55 14.67 26.04 8.24
CA GLU A 55 13.62 26.08 7.23
C GLU A 55 14.23 25.88 5.85
N ILE A 56 13.47 25.27 4.96
CA ILE A 56 13.81 25.21 3.54
C ILE A 56 12.74 25.91 2.71
N LEU A 57 13.19 26.55 1.64
CA LEU A 57 12.35 27.22 0.66
C LEU A 57 12.73 26.74 -0.73
N ASP A 58 11.77 26.20 -1.47
CA ASP A 58 11.94 25.95 -2.90
C ASP A 58 11.96 27.28 -3.66
N LEU A 59 12.91 27.43 -4.59
CA LEU A 59 13.13 28.67 -5.34
C LEU A 59 12.43 28.67 -6.71
N GLY A 60 11.32 27.93 -6.83
CA GLY A 60 10.60 27.75 -8.10
C GLY A 60 11.27 26.69 -8.98
N SER A 61 11.76 25.62 -8.36
CA SER A 61 12.45 24.56 -9.08
C SER A 61 11.49 23.80 -10.02
N THR A 62 12.03 23.33 -11.14
CA THR A 62 11.25 22.66 -12.19
C THR A 62 10.65 21.34 -11.71
N ASN A 63 11.41 20.58 -10.90
CA ASN A 63 10.99 19.27 -10.39
C ASN A 63 10.40 19.33 -8.97
N GLY A 64 10.54 20.46 -8.28
CA GLY A 64 10.10 20.66 -6.92
C GLY A 64 11.04 20.05 -5.87
N THR A 65 11.07 20.67 -4.70
CA THR A 65 11.65 20.13 -3.46
C THR A 65 10.59 19.38 -2.66
N TYR A 66 10.93 18.20 -2.11
CA TYR A 66 10.00 17.42 -1.27
C TYR A 66 10.60 17.11 0.10
N VAL A 67 9.82 17.24 1.16
CA VAL A 67 10.20 16.80 2.51
C VAL A 67 9.31 15.63 2.92
N ASN A 68 9.92 14.47 3.14
CA ASN A 68 9.23 13.21 3.47
C ASN A 68 8.07 12.91 2.50
N GLY A 69 8.29 13.13 1.20
CA GLY A 69 7.30 12.87 0.14
C GLY A 69 6.27 13.97 -0.10
N ARG A 70 6.28 15.07 0.66
CA ARG A 70 5.38 16.22 0.45
C ARG A 70 6.13 17.40 -0.19
N LYS A 71 5.60 17.96 -1.29
CA LYS A 71 6.19 19.10 -2.01
C LYS A 71 6.23 20.35 -1.12
N VAL A 72 7.26 21.16 -1.25
CA VAL A 72 7.45 22.42 -0.52
C VAL A 72 6.95 23.57 -1.40
N GLY A 73 5.81 24.16 -1.07
CA GLY A 73 5.26 25.36 -1.73
C GLY A 73 5.53 26.67 -0.97
N GLU A 74 5.75 26.59 0.34
CA GLU A 74 6.05 27.70 1.23
C GLU A 74 7.25 27.34 2.13
N PRO A 75 7.94 28.31 2.77
CA PRO A 75 9.04 28.01 3.70
C PRO A 75 8.62 26.98 4.75
N ARG A 76 9.33 25.85 4.80
CA ARG A 76 8.98 24.71 5.65
C ARG A 76 10.09 24.37 6.62
N ALA A 77 9.76 24.34 7.91
CA ALA A 77 10.68 23.87 8.94
C ALA A 77 11.00 22.37 8.75
N VAL A 78 12.28 22.03 8.85
CA VAL A 78 12.82 20.67 8.70
C VAL A 78 13.57 20.23 9.95
N ARG A 79 13.43 18.95 10.29
CA ARG A 79 14.10 18.28 11.41
C ARG A 79 15.22 17.37 10.91
N ARG A 80 16.11 16.91 11.80
CA ARG A 80 17.20 15.98 11.43
C ARG A 80 16.72 14.62 10.91
N SER A 81 15.53 14.18 11.33
CA SER A 81 14.91 12.95 10.84
C SER A 81 14.33 13.08 9.43
N ASP A 82 14.20 14.31 8.92
CA ASP A 82 13.52 14.56 7.65
C ASP A 82 14.45 14.30 6.47
N ARG A 83 13.89 13.67 5.45
CA ARG A 83 14.55 13.46 4.15
C ARG A 83 14.05 14.51 3.17
N ILE A 84 14.99 15.30 2.66
CA ILE A 84 14.72 16.37 1.71
C ILE A 84 15.14 15.87 0.33
N TYR A 85 14.19 15.65 -0.56
CA TYR A 85 14.39 15.13 -1.90
C TYR A 85 14.50 16.28 -2.89
N VAL A 86 15.56 16.22 -3.71
CA VAL A 86 15.92 17.24 -4.70
C VAL A 86 16.45 16.49 -5.92
N GLY A 87 15.60 16.28 -6.92
CA GLY A 87 15.92 15.42 -8.07
C GLY A 87 16.42 14.03 -7.63
N ASP A 88 17.64 13.66 -8.01
CA ASP A 88 18.27 12.38 -7.65
C ASP A 88 19.01 12.38 -6.30
N TYR A 89 18.92 13.48 -5.54
CA TYR A 89 19.60 13.62 -4.25
C TYR A 89 18.63 13.59 -3.07
N ILE A 90 19.10 13.05 -1.95
CA ILE A 90 18.46 13.10 -0.64
C ILE A 90 19.39 13.85 0.31
N LEU A 91 18.91 14.95 0.87
CA LEU A 91 19.62 15.78 1.84
C LEU A 91 19.06 15.53 3.24
N MET A 92 19.93 15.44 4.25
CA MET A 92 19.58 15.27 5.66
C MET A 92 20.45 16.17 6.54
N LEU A 93 19.91 16.66 7.67
CA LEU A 93 20.66 17.50 8.62
C LEU A 93 21.34 16.64 9.70
N GLU A 94 22.57 16.99 10.10
CA GLU A 94 23.38 16.28 11.11
C GLU A 94 23.80 17.22 12.28
N GLY A 95 23.88 16.73 13.52
CA GLY A 95 24.32 17.48 14.72
C GLY A 95 23.70 17.00 16.06
N ASP A 96 23.93 17.74 17.16
CA ASP A 96 23.29 17.60 18.49
C ASP A 96 22.24 18.72 18.72
N ASP A 97 21.04 18.40 19.20
CA ASP A 97 20.00 19.39 19.53
C ASP A 97 19.88 19.36 21.06
N GLU A 98 20.17 20.48 21.73
CA GLU A 98 19.72 20.65 23.10
C GLU A 98 18.19 20.49 23.13
N ALA A 99 17.72 19.69 24.09
CA ALA A 99 16.34 19.27 24.23
C ALA A 99 15.35 20.46 24.13
N ILE A 100 14.53 20.48 23.07
CA ILE A 100 13.40 21.39 22.99
C ILE A 100 12.34 20.90 23.97
N ALA A 101 12.12 21.65 25.06
CA ALA A 101 11.01 21.43 25.97
C ALA A 101 9.66 21.58 25.25
N PRO A 102 8.63 20.78 25.60
CA PRO A 102 7.33 20.84 24.97
C PRO A 102 6.66 22.20 25.20
N VAL A 103 6.03 22.75 24.15
CA VAL A 103 5.26 24.00 24.21
C VAL A 103 4.13 23.86 25.23
N LYS A 104 4.02 24.81 26.15
CA LYS A 104 2.97 24.81 27.18
C LYS A 104 1.61 25.07 26.51
N ARG A 105 0.60 24.31 26.95
CA ARG A 105 -0.80 24.42 26.47
C ARG A 105 -1.42 25.82 26.62
N SER A 106 -0.82 26.70 27.43
CA SER A 106 -1.23 28.10 27.59
C SER A 106 -1.03 28.96 26.35
N ASP A 107 -0.16 28.54 25.42
CA ASP A 107 0.25 29.36 24.27
C ASP A 107 -0.52 28.96 23.00
N ILE A 108 -1.49 28.06 23.12
CA ILE A 108 -2.41 27.66 22.05
C ILE A 108 -3.62 28.60 22.10
N ILE A 109 -3.64 29.62 21.25
CA ILE A 109 -4.83 30.45 21.04
C ILE A 109 -5.85 29.64 20.25
N VAL A 110 -6.93 29.23 20.93
CA VAL A 110 -8.13 28.65 20.30
C VAL A 110 -9.04 29.81 19.90
N ALA A 111 -9.17 30.08 18.60
CA ALA A 111 -10.17 31.01 18.10
C ALA A 111 -11.56 30.34 18.18
N GLY A 112 -12.38 30.80 19.11
CA GLY A 112 -13.79 30.46 19.23
C GLY A 112 -14.69 31.39 18.42
N HIS A 113 -15.79 30.81 17.92
CA HIS A 113 -17.11 31.40 17.70
C HIS A 113 -17.18 32.84 17.17
N GLU A 114 -17.25 32.97 15.84
CA GLU A 114 -18.42 33.52 15.11
C GLU A 114 -18.07 33.53 13.61
N GLY A 115 -18.83 32.77 12.82
CA GLY A 115 -18.56 32.59 11.39
C GLY A 115 -18.96 33.81 10.57
N HIS A 116 -18.09 34.24 9.65
CA HIS A 116 -18.37 34.52 8.23
C HIS A 116 -17.03 34.81 7.50
N PRO A 117 -16.77 34.20 6.32
CA PRO A 117 -15.56 34.51 5.56
C PRO A 117 -15.72 35.85 4.84
N LYS A 118 -14.81 36.82 5.08
CA LYS A 118 -14.61 37.98 4.21
C LYS A 118 -13.48 37.70 3.24
N ALA A 119 -13.81 37.70 1.94
CA ALA A 119 -12.85 37.69 0.85
C ALA A 119 -11.92 38.91 0.95
N ARG A 120 -10.61 38.70 0.80
CA ARG A 120 -9.64 39.79 0.69
C ARG A 120 -8.99 39.74 -0.70
N ALA A 121 -9.24 40.80 -1.46
CA ALA A 121 -8.74 41.02 -2.81
C ALA A 121 -7.21 41.10 -2.87
N VAL A 122 -6.63 40.51 -3.90
CA VAL A 122 -5.20 40.58 -4.23
C VAL A 122 -4.96 41.81 -5.10
N ALA A 123 -3.99 42.64 -4.71
CA ALA A 123 -3.52 43.78 -5.50
C ALA A 123 -2.40 43.35 -6.45
N ILE A 124 -2.52 43.70 -7.72
CA ILE A 124 -1.54 43.46 -8.79
C ILE A 124 -0.54 44.64 -8.80
N PRO A 125 0.80 44.44 -8.77
CA PRO A 125 1.77 45.50 -9.02
C PRO A 125 1.92 45.79 -10.54
N PRO A 126 2.26 47.03 -10.93
CA PRO A 126 2.24 47.46 -12.33
C PRO A 126 3.43 46.92 -13.14
N ALA A 127 3.16 46.77 -14.44
CA ALA A 127 4.10 46.34 -15.46
C ALA A 127 5.09 47.46 -15.83
N ASP A 128 6.38 47.15 -15.81
CA ASP A 128 7.40 47.92 -16.52
C ASP A 128 8.33 46.94 -17.25
N ARG A 129 8.07 46.76 -18.55
CA ARG A 129 9.07 46.35 -19.54
C ARG A 129 8.90 47.25 -20.75
N GLN A 130 9.99 47.90 -21.14
CA GLN A 130 10.08 48.74 -22.33
C GLN A 130 10.25 47.83 -23.55
N ASP A 131 9.41 48.06 -24.56
CA ASP A 131 9.48 47.44 -25.88
C ASP A 131 10.72 47.94 -26.65
N GLY A 132 11.52 47.04 -27.26
CA GLY A 132 12.39 47.47 -28.37
C GLY A 132 13.76 46.83 -28.64
N GLU A 133 14.10 45.62 -28.20
CA GLU A 133 15.31 44.94 -28.74
C GLU A 133 15.02 43.55 -29.33
N PRO A 134 15.38 43.28 -30.62
CA PRO A 134 15.28 41.95 -31.19
C PRO A 134 16.49 41.10 -30.78
N LEU A 135 16.22 39.88 -30.33
CA LEU A 135 17.25 38.87 -30.07
C LEU A 135 17.84 38.34 -31.39
N PRO A 136 19.16 38.04 -31.43
CA PRO A 136 19.83 37.55 -32.64
C PRO A 136 19.34 36.16 -33.03
N ALA A 137 19.09 35.99 -34.33
CA ALA A 137 18.82 34.70 -34.97
C ALA A 137 20.15 34.01 -35.27
N ASP A 138 20.38 32.84 -34.65
CA ASP A 138 20.89 31.63 -35.28
C ASP A 138 21.24 30.59 -34.21
N ASP A 139 20.39 29.56 -34.14
CA ASP A 139 20.66 28.13 -33.83
C ASP A 139 19.42 27.50 -33.19
N LEU A 140 18.50 27.06 -34.06
CA LEU A 140 17.39 26.17 -33.69
C LEU A 140 17.77 24.73 -34.03
N PRO A 141 17.45 23.80 -33.12
CA PRO A 141 16.54 22.72 -33.48
C PRO A 141 15.18 22.89 -32.79
N THR A 142 14.17 22.51 -33.55
CA THR A 142 12.71 22.68 -33.41
C THR A 142 12.11 22.26 -32.04
N PRO A 143 11.03 22.92 -31.55
CA PRO A 143 10.47 22.67 -30.22
C PRO A 143 9.49 21.49 -30.17
N LEU A 144 9.55 20.75 -29.05
CA LEU A 144 8.65 19.66 -28.67
C LEU A 144 7.43 20.15 -27.82
N SER A 145 7.06 21.42 -27.91
CA SER A 145 6.04 22.02 -27.04
C SER A 145 4.87 22.62 -27.81
N ARG A 146 3.89 21.75 -28.11
CA ARG A 146 2.46 22.10 -28.02
C ARG A 146 1.71 20.91 -27.43
N LEU A 147 1.95 20.66 -26.14
CA LEU A 147 1.01 19.96 -25.29
C LEU A 147 0.38 21.02 -24.39
N VAL A 148 -0.76 21.52 -24.87
CA VAL A 148 -1.93 22.01 -24.15
C VAL A 148 -1.66 22.48 -22.71
N ASP A 149 -1.66 23.80 -22.54
CA ASP A 149 -1.98 24.44 -21.26
C ASP A 149 -3.40 24.02 -20.83
N ASP A 150 -3.52 23.28 -19.72
CA ASP A 150 -4.77 23.17 -18.96
C ASP A 150 -4.51 22.83 -17.47
N ASP A 151 -4.91 23.75 -16.60
CA ASP A 151 -4.62 23.87 -15.15
C ASP A 151 -5.33 22.79 -14.29
N SER A 152 -4.97 21.51 -14.44
CA SER A 152 -5.34 20.48 -13.45
C SER A 152 -4.20 19.52 -13.15
N ASP A 153 -3.62 19.67 -11.96
CA ASP A 153 -2.42 19.02 -11.40
C ASP A 153 -2.44 17.48 -11.21
N LEU A 154 -3.18 16.70 -12.01
CA LEU A 154 -3.31 15.23 -11.83
C LEU A 154 -2.52 14.42 -12.86
N LEU A 155 -1.31 14.02 -12.48
CA LEU A 155 -0.37 13.17 -13.24
C LEU A 155 -0.83 11.71 -13.43
N THR A 156 -1.96 11.28 -12.83
CA THR A 156 -2.40 9.88 -12.83
C THR A 156 -3.33 9.47 -13.95
N SER A 157 -3.93 10.40 -14.71
CA SER A 157 -4.88 10.01 -15.77
C SER A 157 -4.20 9.20 -16.89
N ALA A 158 -4.84 8.13 -17.38
CA ALA A 158 -4.34 7.37 -18.54
C ALA A 158 -4.05 8.27 -19.76
N ARG A 159 -4.83 9.35 -19.92
CA ARG A 159 -4.62 10.39 -20.96
C ARG A 159 -3.20 10.99 -20.94
N ARG A 160 -2.57 11.09 -19.77
CA ARG A 160 -1.29 11.80 -19.54
C ARG A 160 -0.06 10.89 -19.42
N VAL A 161 -0.20 9.56 -19.52
CA VAL A 161 0.92 8.60 -19.47
C VAL A 161 1.80 8.75 -20.72
N ALA A 162 3.10 8.99 -20.55
CA ALA A 162 4.06 9.02 -21.65
C ALA A 162 4.20 7.63 -22.32
N PRO A 163 4.50 7.54 -23.63
CA PRO A 163 4.75 6.26 -24.29
C PRO A 163 5.93 5.52 -23.62
N ALA A 164 5.78 4.21 -23.43
CA ALA A 164 6.67 3.36 -22.64
C ALA A 164 8.13 3.33 -23.15
N GLY A 165 9.08 3.12 -22.23
CA GLY A 165 10.51 2.90 -22.52
C GLY A 165 10.91 1.45 -22.83
N VAL A 166 9.96 0.60 -23.22
CA VAL A 166 10.19 -0.79 -23.67
C VAL A 166 10.12 -0.79 -25.21
N GLU A 167 10.83 -1.72 -25.90
CA GLU A 167 10.79 -1.89 -27.36
C GLU A 167 9.34 -2.10 -27.86
N SER A 168 8.62 -1.00 -28.09
CA SER A 168 7.27 -0.96 -28.61
C SER A 168 7.31 -1.40 -30.07
N THR A 169 6.50 -2.39 -30.42
CA THR A 169 6.35 -2.79 -31.83
C THR A 169 5.71 -1.65 -32.64
N TYR A 170 5.81 -1.73 -33.96
CA TYR A 170 5.16 -0.79 -34.86
C TYR A 170 3.64 -0.68 -34.61
N LEU A 171 2.96 -1.82 -34.43
CA LEU A 171 1.52 -1.87 -34.16
C LEU A 171 1.14 -1.26 -32.80
N ASP A 172 1.97 -1.45 -31.77
CA ASP A 172 1.76 -0.81 -30.46
C ASP A 172 1.78 0.71 -30.56
N ARG A 173 2.66 1.27 -31.39
CA ARG A 173 2.75 2.74 -31.55
C ARG A 173 1.48 3.29 -32.19
N ILE A 174 0.95 2.57 -33.19
CA ILE A 174 -0.34 2.92 -33.82
C ILE A 174 -1.47 2.82 -32.80
N ALA A 175 -1.57 1.69 -32.11
CA ALA A 175 -2.60 1.48 -31.09
C ALA A 175 -2.56 2.56 -30.00
N ASN A 176 -1.38 2.88 -29.47
CA ASN A 176 -1.22 3.92 -28.45
C ASN A 176 -1.62 5.31 -28.95
N ARG A 177 -1.34 5.65 -30.21
CA ARG A 177 -1.76 6.91 -30.83
C ARG A 177 -3.28 6.97 -30.98
N VAL A 178 -3.90 5.90 -31.47
CA VAL A 178 -5.37 5.81 -31.60
C VAL A 178 -6.04 5.88 -30.23
N LEU A 179 -5.58 5.08 -29.26
CA LEU A 179 -6.04 5.10 -27.86
C LEU A 179 -6.01 6.52 -27.29
N GLN A 180 -4.89 7.23 -27.46
CA GLN A 180 -4.74 8.59 -26.96
C GLN A 180 -5.76 9.55 -27.61
N THR A 181 -5.89 9.51 -28.93
CA THR A 181 -6.84 10.37 -29.65
C THR A 181 -8.27 10.09 -29.22
N VAL A 182 -8.68 8.82 -29.14
CA VAL A 182 -10.05 8.45 -28.74
C VAL A 182 -10.31 8.86 -27.29
N LEU A 183 -9.37 8.60 -26.37
CA LEU A 183 -9.52 9.00 -24.98
C LEU A 183 -9.64 10.51 -24.82
N LEU A 184 -8.97 11.34 -25.64
CA LEU A 184 -9.13 12.79 -25.59
C LEU A 184 -10.51 13.27 -26.04
N ASN A 185 -11.11 12.59 -27.02
CA ASN A 185 -12.38 12.99 -27.64
C ASN A 185 -13.61 12.36 -27.00
N VAL A 186 -13.49 11.22 -26.31
CA VAL A 186 -14.61 10.53 -25.66
C VAL A 186 -14.45 10.60 -24.15
N SER A 187 -15.15 11.54 -23.53
CA SER A 187 -15.07 11.77 -22.08
C SER A 187 -15.63 10.63 -21.23
N GLY A 188 -16.62 9.89 -21.74
CA GLY A 188 -17.23 8.73 -21.07
C GLY A 188 -16.29 7.52 -20.93
N LEU A 189 -15.17 7.49 -21.66
CA LEU A 189 -14.16 6.43 -21.51
C LEU A 189 -13.18 6.68 -20.36
N ASP A 190 -13.14 7.91 -19.83
CA ASP A 190 -12.22 8.29 -18.77
C ASP A 190 -12.67 7.65 -17.44
N PRO A 191 -11.89 6.71 -16.87
CA PRO A 191 -12.24 6.07 -15.61
C PRO A 191 -12.18 7.05 -14.44
N LEU A 192 -11.69 8.28 -14.60
CA LEU A 192 -11.81 9.32 -13.57
C LEU A 192 -13.15 10.06 -13.62
N LYS A 193 -13.99 9.82 -14.64
CA LYS A 193 -15.30 10.49 -14.81
C LYS A 193 -16.48 9.54 -14.67
N ALA A 194 -16.37 8.31 -15.18
CA ALA A 194 -17.45 7.32 -15.15
C ALA A 194 -17.00 5.98 -14.52
N SER A 195 -17.87 5.30 -13.78
CA SER A 195 -17.59 3.97 -13.22
C SER A 195 -17.64 2.86 -14.26
N ASP A 196 -18.56 2.98 -15.21
CA ASP A 196 -18.77 2.07 -16.32
C ASP A 196 -18.78 2.85 -17.63
N VAL A 197 -18.45 2.15 -18.72
CA VAL A 197 -18.54 2.70 -20.07
C VAL A 197 -19.97 2.49 -20.56
N ASP A 198 -20.70 3.58 -20.79
CA ASP A 198 -22.05 3.52 -21.37
C ASP A 198 -22.03 3.14 -22.86
N ASP A 199 -23.21 2.75 -23.36
CA ASP A 199 -23.36 2.29 -24.74
C ASP A 199 -23.03 3.40 -25.77
N GLU A 200 -23.34 4.66 -25.44
CA GLU A 200 -23.05 5.82 -26.30
C GLU A 200 -21.54 6.07 -26.44
N ALA A 201 -20.79 6.06 -25.33
CA ALA A 201 -19.34 6.19 -25.34
C ALA A 201 -18.68 4.99 -26.03
N ARG A 202 -19.22 3.78 -25.86
CA ARG A 202 -18.76 2.58 -26.57
C ARG A 202 -18.94 2.73 -28.08
N GLU A 203 -20.14 3.09 -28.54
CA GLU A 203 -20.44 3.27 -29.97
C GLU A 203 -19.58 4.38 -30.58
N THR A 204 -19.44 5.51 -29.87
CA THR A 204 -18.58 6.63 -30.29
C THR A 204 -17.10 6.21 -30.37
N ALA A 205 -16.60 5.44 -29.40
CA ALA A 205 -15.23 4.94 -29.41
C ALA A 205 -14.98 4.05 -30.63
N VAL A 206 -15.88 3.11 -30.90
CA VAL A 206 -15.80 2.20 -32.05
C VAL A 206 -15.77 2.98 -33.36
N HIS A 207 -16.68 3.94 -33.55
CA HIS A 207 -16.71 4.77 -34.76
C HIS A 207 -15.44 5.61 -34.95
N LEU A 208 -14.88 6.17 -33.88
CA LEU A 208 -13.63 6.94 -33.95
C LEU A 208 -12.42 6.06 -34.26
N VAL A 209 -12.32 4.87 -33.66
CA VAL A 209 -11.26 3.91 -33.98
C VAL A 209 -11.33 3.53 -35.46
N ASP A 210 -12.54 3.21 -35.95
CA ASP A 210 -12.78 2.86 -37.36
C ASP A 210 -12.38 4.00 -38.32
N GLY A 211 -12.75 5.24 -37.99
CA GLY A 211 -12.38 6.42 -38.78
C GLY A 211 -10.86 6.62 -38.82
N LEU A 212 -10.20 6.60 -37.66
CA LEU A 212 -8.77 6.83 -37.55
C LEU A 212 -7.94 5.78 -38.29
N LEU A 213 -8.28 4.50 -38.17
CA LEU A 213 -7.55 3.44 -38.86
C LEU A 213 -7.72 3.53 -40.39
N ARG A 214 -8.92 3.86 -40.88
CA ARG A 214 -9.17 4.09 -42.32
C ARG A 214 -8.41 5.30 -42.85
N ASP A 215 -8.33 6.37 -42.09
CA ASP A 215 -7.58 7.56 -42.49
C ASP A 215 -6.07 7.28 -42.54
N MET A 216 -5.55 6.52 -41.57
CA MET A 216 -4.15 6.06 -41.56
C MET A 216 -3.84 5.13 -42.74
N GLU A 217 -4.76 4.23 -43.09
CA GLU A 217 -4.65 3.36 -44.27
C GLU A 217 -4.58 4.20 -45.56
N ARG A 218 -5.50 5.16 -45.72
CA ARG A 218 -5.54 6.07 -46.89
C ARG A 218 -4.30 6.96 -46.99
N ALA A 219 -3.74 7.36 -45.86
CA ALA A 219 -2.53 8.17 -45.78
C ALA A 219 -1.25 7.35 -46.05
N GLY A 220 -1.34 6.03 -46.17
CA GLY A 220 -0.18 5.14 -46.31
C GLY A 220 0.67 5.06 -45.03
N GLU A 221 0.08 5.36 -43.86
CA GLU A 221 0.75 5.24 -42.57
C GLU A 221 0.78 3.78 -42.06
N LEU A 222 -0.07 2.91 -42.63
CA LEU A 222 -0.16 1.48 -42.32
C LEU A 222 0.64 0.65 -43.34
N GLU A 223 1.53 -0.21 -42.85
CA GLU A 223 2.28 -1.16 -43.68
C GLU A 223 1.34 -2.16 -44.40
N GLU A 224 1.71 -2.57 -45.61
CA GLU A 224 0.96 -3.57 -46.37
C GLU A 224 0.93 -4.92 -45.63
N GLY A 225 -0.27 -5.50 -45.46
CA GLY A 225 -0.46 -6.80 -44.79
C GLY A 225 -0.80 -6.72 -43.31
N VAL A 226 -0.95 -5.51 -42.73
CA VAL A 226 -1.49 -5.34 -41.37
C VAL A 226 -2.95 -5.79 -41.33
N ALA A 227 -3.28 -6.68 -40.39
CA ALA A 227 -4.66 -7.08 -40.12
C ALA A 227 -5.40 -5.99 -39.34
N ILE A 228 -5.95 -5.00 -40.06
CA ILE A 228 -6.61 -3.82 -39.49
C ILE A 228 -7.75 -4.20 -38.54
N ASP A 229 -8.57 -5.20 -38.91
CA ASP A 229 -9.69 -5.65 -38.07
C ASP A 229 -9.22 -6.20 -36.72
N SER A 230 -8.12 -6.96 -36.69
CA SER A 230 -7.54 -7.48 -35.44
C SER A 230 -6.99 -6.35 -34.56
N LEU A 231 -6.31 -5.37 -35.15
CA LEU A 231 -5.76 -4.20 -34.45
C LEU A 231 -6.89 -3.33 -33.88
N ARG A 232 -7.95 -3.12 -34.67
CA ARG A 232 -9.17 -2.42 -34.27
C ARG A 232 -9.79 -3.09 -33.05
N ASP A 233 -10.02 -4.41 -33.11
CA ASP A 233 -10.65 -5.15 -32.03
C ASP A 233 -9.81 -5.13 -30.74
N GLU A 234 -8.48 -5.18 -30.86
CA GLU A 234 -7.56 -5.02 -29.73
C GLU A 234 -7.71 -3.64 -29.07
N ILE A 235 -7.64 -2.56 -29.85
CA ILE A 235 -7.77 -1.19 -29.37
C ILE A 235 -9.14 -0.96 -28.71
N VAL A 236 -10.22 -1.43 -29.34
CA VAL A 236 -11.57 -1.30 -28.80
C VAL A 236 -11.69 -2.04 -27.46
N ARG A 237 -11.20 -3.27 -27.36
CA ARG A 237 -11.24 -4.04 -26.10
C ARG A 237 -10.49 -3.33 -24.97
N GLU A 238 -9.35 -2.72 -25.25
CA GLU A 238 -8.63 -1.93 -24.23
C GLU A 238 -9.38 -0.65 -23.86
N LEU A 239 -9.97 0.04 -24.84
CA LEU A 239 -10.74 1.27 -24.63
C LEU A 239 -12.00 1.05 -23.80
N VAL A 240 -12.73 -0.05 -24.00
CA VAL A 240 -14.07 -0.23 -23.42
C VAL A 240 -14.21 -1.40 -22.43
N GLU A 241 -13.24 -2.32 -22.37
CA GLU A 241 -13.26 -3.50 -21.51
C GLU A 241 -11.99 -3.61 -20.64
N LEU A 242 -11.48 -4.80 -20.37
CA LEU A 242 -10.23 -5.01 -19.62
C LEU A 242 -9.07 -5.47 -20.52
N GLY A 243 -9.21 -5.27 -21.84
CA GLY A 243 -8.23 -5.72 -22.83
C GLY A 243 -7.98 -7.23 -22.74
N PRO A 244 -6.70 -7.68 -22.76
CA PRO A 244 -6.35 -9.10 -22.63
C PRO A 244 -6.80 -9.74 -21.31
N LEU A 245 -7.04 -8.95 -20.25
CA LEU A 245 -7.45 -9.49 -18.95
C LEU A 245 -8.86 -10.05 -18.96
N THR A 246 -9.75 -9.57 -19.84
CA THR A 246 -11.14 -10.08 -19.92
C THR A 246 -11.18 -11.60 -20.12
N GLU A 247 -10.27 -12.15 -20.93
CA GLU A 247 -10.17 -13.59 -21.18
C GLU A 247 -9.40 -14.29 -20.06
N LEU A 248 -8.28 -13.72 -19.60
CA LEU A 248 -7.43 -14.34 -18.58
C LEU A 248 -8.12 -14.42 -17.20
N MET A 249 -8.93 -13.43 -16.84
CA MET A 249 -9.66 -13.41 -15.57
C MET A 249 -10.84 -14.39 -15.54
N LYS A 250 -11.35 -14.83 -16.69
CA LYS A 250 -12.42 -15.83 -16.77
C LYS A 250 -11.90 -17.27 -16.70
N ASP A 251 -10.63 -17.48 -17.01
CA ASP A 251 -10.02 -18.80 -16.98
C ASP A 251 -9.86 -19.29 -15.53
N GLU A 252 -10.62 -20.32 -15.14
CA GLU A 252 -10.64 -20.87 -13.79
C GLU A 252 -9.29 -21.48 -13.35
N GLN A 253 -8.45 -21.89 -14.30
CA GLN A 253 -7.14 -22.49 -14.01
C GLN A 253 -6.08 -21.44 -13.65
N ILE A 254 -6.29 -20.16 -14.00
CA ILE A 254 -5.34 -19.09 -13.70
C ILE A 254 -5.50 -18.64 -12.24
N ARG A 255 -4.40 -18.72 -11.49
CA ARG A 255 -4.30 -18.24 -10.11
C ARG A 255 -3.69 -16.86 -9.99
N GLU A 256 -2.71 -16.54 -10.83
CA GLU A 256 -2.06 -15.24 -10.81
C GLU A 256 -1.88 -14.71 -12.24
N ILE A 257 -2.07 -13.40 -12.41
CA ILE A 257 -1.82 -12.68 -13.65
C ILE A 257 -0.91 -11.51 -13.33
N GLN A 258 0.19 -11.37 -14.07
CA GLN A 258 1.16 -10.32 -13.85
C GLN A 258 1.43 -9.57 -15.15
N VAL A 259 1.31 -8.25 -15.07
CA VAL A 259 1.42 -7.31 -16.18
C VAL A 259 2.46 -6.26 -15.81
N ALA A 260 3.38 -5.99 -16.72
CA ALA A 260 4.40 -4.96 -16.58
C ALA A 260 4.47 -4.14 -17.87
N GLY A 261 3.71 -3.04 -17.93
CA GLY A 261 3.53 -2.24 -19.15
C GLY A 261 3.03 -3.07 -20.33
N GLY A 262 3.56 -2.79 -21.51
CA GLY A 262 3.26 -3.53 -22.75
C GLY A 262 3.99 -4.88 -22.92
N ALA A 263 4.65 -5.40 -21.89
CA ALA A 263 5.31 -6.71 -21.97
C ALA A 263 4.29 -7.86 -22.05
N ALA A 264 4.75 -9.03 -22.50
CA ALA A 264 3.97 -10.26 -22.48
C ALA A 264 3.47 -10.58 -21.05
N ILE A 265 2.19 -10.96 -20.94
CA ILE A 265 1.55 -11.21 -19.66
C ILE A 265 2.01 -12.56 -19.13
N ARG A 266 2.48 -12.56 -17.88
CA ARG A 266 2.87 -13.77 -17.15
C ARG A 266 1.68 -14.28 -16.35
N VAL A 267 1.39 -15.57 -16.43
CA VAL A 267 0.33 -16.21 -15.65
C VAL A 267 0.86 -17.39 -14.85
N VAL A 268 0.20 -17.67 -13.73
CA VAL A 268 0.41 -18.88 -12.95
C VAL A 268 -0.85 -19.72 -13.04
N ARG A 269 -0.73 -20.93 -13.58
CA ARG A 269 -1.84 -21.88 -13.75
C ARG A 269 -1.76 -23.00 -12.73
N GLU A 270 -2.91 -23.46 -12.28
CA GLU A 270 -3.03 -24.69 -11.50
C GLU A 270 -3.02 -25.90 -12.42
N ARG A 271 -2.11 -26.86 -12.19
CA ARG A 271 -2.08 -28.10 -12.96
C ARG A 271 -3.21 -29.03 -12.51
N THR A 272 -3.82 -29.71 -13.47
CA THR A 272 -4.61 -30.92 -13.23
C THR A 272 -3.73 -31.99 -12.59
N GLY A 273 -3.85 -32.17 -11.27
CA GLY A 273 -3.02 -33.08 -10.47
C GLY A 273 -2.31 -32.44 -9.28
N GLY A 274 -2.43 -31.12 -9.09
CA GLY A 274 -1.75 -30.39 -8.02
C GLY A 274 -0.43 -29.76 -8.48
N GLY A 275 -0.15 -28.54 -8.00
CA GLY A 275 1.02 -27.75 -8.38
C GLY A 275 0.69 -26.51 -9.23
N ALA A 276 1.66 -25.60 -9.34
CA ALA A 276 1.55 -24.35 -10.08
C ALA A 276 2.57 -24.29 -11.22
N GLU A 277 2.13 -23.93 -12.42
CA GLU A 277 2.96 -23.75 -13.60
C GLU A 277 3.00 -22.28 -14.00
N ILE A 278 4.22 -21.76 -14.20
CA ILE A 278 4.42 -20.38 -14.65
C ILE A 278 4.51 -20.40 -16.18
N GLU A 279 3.64 -19.64 -16.83
CA GLU A 279 3.56 -19.53 -18.29
C GLU A 279 3.72 -18.06 -18.70
N MET A 280 4.57 -17.81 -19.70
CA MET A 280 4.56 -16.54 -20.43
C MET A 280 3.58 -16.65 -21.58
N THR A 281 2.50 -15.88 -21.54
CA THR A 281 1.48 -15.92 -22.60
C THR A 281 1.94 -15.14 -23.83
N SER A 282 1.29 -15.38 -24.97
CA SER A 282 1.44 -14.53 -26.16
C SER A 282 0.66 -13.21 -26.09
N LYS A 283 -0.17 -13.03 -25.06
CA LYS A 283 -1.01 -11.83 -24.87
C LYS A 283 -0.19 -10.71 -24.25
N ARG A 284 -0.46 -9.48 -24.68
CA ARG A 284 0.13 -8.25 -24.11
C ARG A 284 -0.84 -7.08 -24.27
N PHE A 285 -0.57 -6.01 -23.53
CA PHE A 285 -1.23 -4.73 -23.75
C PHE A 285 -0.51 -3.93 -24.84
N SER A 286 -1.23 -3.06 -25.53
CA SER A 286 -0.64 -2.18 -26.54
C SER A 286 0.38 -1.20 -25.94
N GLY A 287 0.32 -0.94 -24.64
CA GLY A 287 1.26 -0.08 -23.94
C GLY A 287 0.82 0.33 -22.54
N ASP A 288 1.66 1.13 -21.89
CA ASP A 288 1.47 1.56 -20.50
C ASP A 288 0.14 2.29 -20.29
N ARG A 289 -0.30 3.09 -21.26
CA ARG A 289 -1.58 3.82 -21.20
C ARG A 289 -2.77 2.87 -21.08
N ALA A 290 -2.77 1.76 -21.84
CA ALA A 290 -3.82 0.76 -21.78
C ALA A 290 -3.85 0.06 -20.41
N VAL A 291 -2.67 -0.26 -19.86
CA VAL A 291 -2.57 -0.84 -18.50
C VAL A 291 -3.13 0.12 -17.46
N VAL A 292 -2.74 1.41 -17.48
CA VAL A 292 -3.27 2.40 -16.53
C VAL A 292 -4.78 2.53 -16.67
N LEU A 293 -5.31 2.60 -17.89
CA LEU A 293 -6.75 2.68 -18.14
C LEU A 293 -7.52 1.52 -17.51
N VAL A 294 -7.05 0.29 -17.72
CA VAL A 294 -7.69 -0.92 -17.20
C VAL A 294 -7.58 -1.01 -15.67
N VAL A 295 -6.42 -0.66 -15.10
CA VAL A 295 -6.27 -0.60 -13.63
C VAL A 295 -7.24 0.41 -13.03
N GLN A 296 -7.35 1.61 -13.60
CA GLN A 296 -8.24 2.65 -13.10
C GLN A 296 -9.72 2.27 -13.24
N ARG A 297 -10.09 1.59 -14.32
CA ARG A 297 -11.43 1.04 -14.53
C ARG A 297 -11.79 -0.01 -13.48
N LEU A 298 -10.91 -0.98 -13.22
CA LEU A 298 -11.07 -1.95 -12.13
C LEU A 298 -11.16 -1.25 -10.77
N ALA A 299 -10.31 -0.25 -10.54
CA ALA A 299 -10.26 0.49 -9.29
C ALA A 299 -11.59 1.21 -9.02
N ARG A 300 -12.14 1.92 -10.01
CA ARG A 300 -13.38 2.67 -9.84
C ARG A 300 -14.60 1.79 -9.68
N LYS A 301 -14.72 0.74 -10.50
CA LYS A 301 -15.83 -0.22 -10.42
C LYS A 301 -16.01 -0.77 -8.99
N TRP A 302 -14.90 -0.96 -8.28
CA TRP A 302 -14.88 -1.52 -6.93
C TRP A 302 -14.75 -0.48 -5.81
N GLY A 303 -14.95 0.81 -6.12
CA GLY A 303 -14.99 1.89 -5.13
C GLY A 303 -13.64 2.20 -4.49
N PHE A 304 -12.53 1.89 -5.17
CA PHE A 304 -11.22 2.38 -4.78
C PHE A 304 -11.07 3.86 -5.16
N LEU A 305 -10.36 4.62 -4.32
CA LEU A 305 -9.97 5.97 -4.71
C LEU A 305 -8.95 5.85 -5.85
N VAL A 306 -9.24 6.50 -6.98
CA VAL A 306 -8.42 6.42 -8.19
C VAL A 306 -7.66 7.72 -8.44
N GLU A 307 -8.26 8.85 -8.07
CA GLU A 307 -7.69 10.17 -8.26
C GLU A 307 -6.47 10.36 -7.35
N GLY A 308 -5.33 10.77 -7.93
CA GLY A 308 -4.05 10.92 -7.22
C GLY A 308 -3.41 9.62 -6.69
N SER A 309 -4.05 8.47 -6.85
CA SER A 309 -3.60 7.20 -6.25
C SER A 309 -2.58 6.48 -7.15
N GLN A 310 -1.39 6.23 -6.60
CA GLN A 310 -0.29 5.55 -7.29
C GLN A 310 -0.12 4.09 -6.93
N VAL A 311 -0.76 3.68 -5.83
CA VAL A 311 -0.74 2.32 -5.33
C VAL A 311 -2.18 1.95 -5.08
N ILE A 312 -2.63 0.84 -5.68
CA ILE A 312 -4.00 0.36 -5.56
C ILE A 312 -3.96 -1.10 -5.12
N GLU A 313 -4.57 -1.40 -3.98
CA GLU A 313 -4.70 -2.77 -3.46
C GLU A 313 -6.18 -3.05 -3.16
N GLY A 314 -6.68 -4.19 -3.64
CA GLY A 314 -7.94 -4.75 -3.15
C GLY A 314 -8.62 -5.73 -4.09
N LYS A 315 -9.76 -6.29 -3.66
CA LYS A 315 -10.49 -7.31 -4.44
C LYS A 315 -11.26 -6.72 -5.61
N VAL A 316 -11.16 -7.37 -6.76
CA VAL A 316 -11.82 -7.07 -8.04
C VAL A 316 -12.65 -8.27 -8.52
N ASP A 317 -13.12 -8.24 -9.76
CA ASP A 317 -13.95 -9.28 -10.38
C ASP A 317 -13.27 -10.67 -10.35
N ASP A 318 -14.07 -11.73 -10.55
CA ASP A 318 -13.62 -13.11 -10.73
C ASP A 318 -12.74 -13.67 -9.58
N GLY A 319 -12.95 -13.14 -8.38
CA GLY A 319 -12.27 -13.57 -7.16
C GLY A 319 -10.83 -13.07 -7.02
N PHE A 320 -10.36 -12.19 -7.91
CA PHE A 320 -9.01 -11.66 -7.87
C PHE A 320 -8.84 -10.56 -6.81
N SER A 321 -7.67 -10.55 -6.17
CA SER A 321 -7.10 -9.38 -5.51
C SER A 321 -6.14 -8.69 -6.47
N MET A 322 -6.35 -7.39 -6.68
CA MET A 322 -5.52 -6.51 -7.49
C MET A 322 -4.48 -5.80 -6.63
N TYR A 323 -3.26 -5.74 -7.15
CA TYR A 323 -2.14 -4.97 -6.63
C TYR A 323 -1.51 -4.21 -7.80
N ALA A 324 -1.71 -2.90 -7.86
CA ALA A 324 -1.23 -2.06 -8.94
C ALA A 324 -0.29 -0.95 -8.43
N LEU A 325 0.74 -0.69 -9.22
CA LEU A 325 1.69 0.41 -9.05
C LEU A 325 1.69 1.25 -10.33
N LEU A 326 1.30 2.51 -10.21
CA LEU A 326 1.15 3.45 -11.32
C LEU A 326 2.30 4.50 -11.32
N PRO A 327 2.61 5.10 -12.48
CA PRO A 327 3.57 6.20 -12.57
C PRO A 327 3.10 7.46 -11.83
N PRO A 328 3.99 8.18 -11.10
CA PRO A 328 5.45 8.08 -11.18
C PRO A 328 6.10 7.18 -10.12
N THR A 329 5.32 6.54 -9.23
CA THR A 329 5.89 5.64 -8.20
C THR A 329 6.67 4.50 -8.84
N GLN A 330 6.22 4.03 -10.02
CA GLN A 330 6.95 3.07 -10.83
C GLN A 330 7.62 3.76 -12.03
N VAL A 331 8.95 3.77 -12.03
CA VAL A 331 9.79 4.60 -12.92
C VAL A 331 9.88 4.05 -14.36
N ARG A 332 9.59 2.76 -14.57
CA ARG A 332 9.75 2.10 -15.88
C ARG A 332 8.43 1.92 -16.65
N CYS A 333 7.41 1.40 -16.00
CA CYS A 333 6.10 1.08 -16.58
C CYS A 333 5.09 0.81 -15.45
N PRO A 334 3.77 0.93 -15.65
CA PRO A 334 2.79 0.49 -14.68
C PRO A 334 2.90 -1.03 -14.46
N VAL A 335 2.71 -1.46 -13.22
CA VAL A 335 2.70 -2.88 -12.86
C VAL A 335 1.34 -3.22 -12.27
N LEU A 336 0.78 -4.34 -12.70
CA LEU A 336 -0.47 -4.90 -12.19
C LEU A 336 -0.25 -6.39 -11.89
N ASN A 337 -0.53 -6.79 -10.65
CA ASN A 337 -0.64 -8.18 -10.25
C ASN A 337 -2.07 -8.47 -9.81
N LEU A 338 -2.69 -9.50 -10.40
CA LEU A 338 -3.96 -10.06 -9.97
C LEU A 338 -3.69 -11.43 -9.36
N ARG A 339 -4.24 -11.69 -8.17
CA ARG A 339 -4.14 -12.98 -7.49
C ARG A 339 -5.53 -13.49 -7.11
N ARG A 340 -5.96 -14.61 -7.69
CA ARG A 340 -7.26 -15.21 -7.40
C ARG A 340 -7.25 -15.83 -6.00
N ASN A 341 -8.17 -15.39 -5.15
CA ASN A 341 -8.36 -16.00 -3.84
C ASN A 341 -9.26 -17.21 -4.00
N ARG A 342 -8.82 -18.38 -3.54
CA ARG A 342 -9.71 -19.54 -3.46
C ARG A 342 -10.78 -19.29 -2.40
N THR A 343 -12.01 -19.59 -2.77
CA THR A 343 -13.15 -19.74 -1.87
C THR A 343 -13.05 -21.11 -1.19
N ASP A 344 -11.92 -21.39 -0.56
CA ASP A 344 -11.85 -22.55 0.33
C ASP A 344 -12.79 -22.26 1.51
N ALA A 345 -13.37 -23.30 2.10
CA ALA A 345 -14.15 -23.14 3.30
C ALA A 345 -13.29 -22.47 4.39
N ASN A 346 -13.75 -21.29 4.81
CA ASN A 346 -13.09 -20.43 5.80
C ASN A 346 -13.68 -20.71 7.20
N ASN A 347 -13.60 -21.96 7.66
CA ASN A 347 -14.02 -22.33 9.00
C ASN A 347 -13.00 -23.30 9.63
N LEU A 348 -12.99 -23.39 10.96
CA LEU A 348 -12.02 -24.23 11.67
C LEU A 348 -12.17 -25.71 11.31
N THR A 349 -13.39 -26.20 11.08
CA THR A 349 -13.64 -27.61 10.73
C THR A 349 -12.93 -28.01 9.44
N SER A 350 -12.97 -27.17 8.40
CA SER A 350 -12.29 -27.42 7.14
C SER A 350 -10.77 -27.35 7.28
N LEU A 351 -10.25 -26.44 8.11
CA LEU A 351 -8.82 -26.41 8.43
C LEU A 351 -8.36 -27.71 9.14
N VAL A 352 -9.21 -28.30 9.98
CA VAL A 352 -8.91 -29.60 10.61
C VAL A 352 -8.93 -30.74 9.58
N GLN A 353 -9.93 -30.78 8.71
CA GLN A 353 -10.04 -31.79 7.65
C GLN A 353 -8.84 -31.79 6.69
N GLU A 354 -8.26 -30.62 6.46
CA GLU A 354 -7.10 -30.43 5.60
C GLU A 354 -5.76 -30.60 6.33
N GLY A 355 -5.78 -30.93 7.63
CA GLY A 355 -4.56 -31.14 8.41
C GLY A 355 -3.77 -29.86 8.70
N VAL A 356 -4.41 -28.69 8.67
CA VAL A 356 -3.80 -27.41 9.07
C VAL A 356 -3.56 -27.37 10.58
N LEU A 357 -4.47 -27.96 11.36
CA LEU A 357 -4.41 -28.11 12.82
C LEU A 357 -5.20 -29.34 13.27
N SER A 358 -4.98 -29.81 14.49
CA SER A 358 -5.80 -30.88 15.07
C SER A 358 -7.17 -30.36 15.55
N GLY A 359 -8.11 -31.29 15.76
CA GLY A 359 -9.43 -30.97 16.34
C GLY A 359 -9.33 -30.35 17.72
N ASP A 360 -8.42 -30.86 18.56
CA ASP A 360 -8.17 -30.33 19.91
C ASP A 360 -7.63 -28.89 19.88
N MET A 361 -6.70 -28.59 18.96
CA MET A 361 -6.21 -27.23 18.74
C MET A 361 -7.34 -26.31 18.27
N ALA A 362 -8.21 -26.78 17.37
CA ALA A 362 -9.34 -26.01 16.87
C ALA A 362 -10.35 -25.70 17.99
N GLU A 363 -10.64 -26.67 18.86
CA GLU A 363 -11.53 -26.50 20.01
C GLU A 363 -10.97 -25.46 21.01
N LEU A 364 -9.67 -25.53 21.32
CA LEU A 364 -9.01 -24.54 22.17
C LEU A 364 -9.04 -23.13 21.57
N ILE A 365 -8.74 -23.00 20.27
CA ILE A 365 -8.76 -21.71 19.56
C ILE A 365 -10.17 -21.13 19.55
N ALA A 366 -11.19 -21.94 19.22
CA ALA A 366 -12.58 -21.50 19.22
C ALA A 366 -13.02 -21.02 20.62
N ALA A 367 -12.67 -21.78 21.68
CA ALA A 367 -12.96 -21.40 23.05
C ALA A 367 -12.25 -20.09 23.46
N ALA A 368 -10.99 -19.91 23.06
CA ALA A 368 -10.25 -18.67 23.30
C ALA A 368 -10.90 -17.47 22.60
N ILE A 369 -11.36 -17.62 21.35
CA ILE A 369 -12.03 -16.55 20.60
C ILE A 369 -13.37 -16.20 21.22
N ARG A 370 -14.22 -17.20 21.49
CA ARG A 370 -15.56 -17.00 22.10
C ARG A 370 -15.47 -16.40 23.50
N GLY A 371 -14.39 -16.71 24.23
CA GLY A 371 -14.10 -16.10 25.53
C GLY A 371 -13.40 -14.75 25.45
N CYS A 372 -13.30 -14.12 24.27
CA CYS A 372 -12.61 -12.85 24.04
C CYS A 372 -11.17 -12.83 24.56
N ARG A 373 -10.38 -13.87 24.32
CA ARG A 373 -8.95 -13.88 24.67
C ARG A 373 -8.14 -12.99 23.72
N ARG A 374 -6.93 -12.63 24.15
CA ARG A 374 -5.96 -11.85 23.37
C ARG A 374 -5.03 -12.78 22.60
N ILE A 375 -5.27 -12.88 21.30
CA ILE A 375 -4.63 -13.84 20.41
C ILE A 375 -3.70 -13.13 19.44
N LEU A 376 -2.42 -13.50 19.46
CA LEU A 376 -1.41 -13.04 18.51
C LEU A 376 -1.05 -14.15 17.52
N ILE A 377 -1.12 -13.87 16.23
CA ILE A 377 -0.80 -14.82 15.17
C ILE A 377 0.49 -14.38 14.50
N SER A 378 1.50 -15.24 14.57
CA SER A 378 2.77 -15.07 13.87
C SER A 378 2.74 -15.94 12.61
N ALA A 379 2.62 -15.29 11.46
CA ALA A 379 2.62 -15.95 10.16
C ALA A 379 3.98 -15.82 9.49
N SER A 380 4.43 -16.88 8.83
CA SER A 380 5.64 -16.91 8.00
C SER A 380 5.37 -17.64 6.68
N GLY A 381 6.24 -17.45 5.68
CA GLY A 381 6.34 -18.33 4.51
C GLY A 381 5.11 -18.46 3.61
N GLY A 382 4.64 -17.39 2.95
CA GLY A 382 3.62 -17.51 1.88
C GLY A 382 2.25 -18.07 2.31
N THR A 383 2.00 -18.18 3.62
CA THR A 383 0.76 -18.69 4.20
C THR A 383 -0.47 -17.94 3.71
N ASN A 384 -1.59 -18.66 3.53
CA ASN A 384 -2.88 -18.06 3.22
C ASN A 384 -3.52 -17.50 4.51
N LEU A 385 -2.89 -16.45 5.05
CA LEU A 385 -3.30 -15.81 6.30
C LEU A 385 -4.74 -15.27 6.22
N ASP A 386 -5.18 -14.84 5.05
CA ASP A 386 -6.54 -14.34 4.84
C ASP A 386 -7.58 -15.42 5.11
N ARG A 387 -7.35 -16.63 4.60
CA ARG A 387 -8.18 -17.81 4.89
C ARG A 387 -8.16 -18.17 6.38
N PHE A 388 -6.96 -18.22 6.98
CA PHE A 388 -6.81 -18.57 8.39
C PHE A 388 -7.50 -17.55 9.32
N MET A 389 -7.29 -16.26 9.07
CA MET A 389 -7.99 -15.18 9.76
C MET A 389 -9.49 -15.26 9.54
N GLY A 390 -9.95 -15.55 8.32
CA GLY A 390 -11.38 -15.74 8.02
C GLY A 390 -12.02 -16.83 8.87
N ALA A 391 -11.34 -17.98 9.03
CA ALA A 391 -11.80 -19.07 9.87
C ALA A 391 -11.89 -18.69 11.37
N LEU A 392 -10.87 -18.03 11.89
CA LEU A 392 -10.86 -17.54 13.28
C LEU A 392 -11.96 -16.50 13.52
N VAL A 393 -12.08 -15.55 12.58
CA VAL A 393 -13.07 -14.48 12.64
C VAL A 393 -14.49 -15.04 12.61
N GLY A 394 -14.72 -16.17 11.94
CA GLY A 394 -16.01 -16.88 11.94
C GLY A 394 -16.46 -17.37 13.32
N GLU A 395 -15.52 -17.66 14.23
CA GLU A 395 -15.84 -18.14 15.59
C GLU A 395 -16.27 -17.05 16.57
N ILE A 396 -16.14 -15.78 16.18
CA ILE A 396 -16.51 -14.64 17.03
C ILE A 396 -18.05 -14.59 17.18
N PRO A 397 -18.62 -14.42 18.38
CA PRO A 397 -20.07 -14.26 18.52
C PRO A 397 -20.59 -12.99 17.81
N ASP A 398 -21.76 -13.06 17.16
CA ASP A 398 -22.36 -11.94 16.41
C ASP A 398 -22.76 -10.77 17.32
N GLU A 399 -22.97 -11.03 18.61
CA GLU A 399 -23.41 -10.03 19.59
C GLU A 399 -22.26 -9.09 20.03
N LEU A 400 -21.01 -9.47 19.74
CA LEU A 400 -19.86 -8.65 20.09
C LEU A 400 -19.74 -7.44 19.17
N ARG A 401 -19.42 -6.29 19.75
CA ARG A 401 -19.04 -5.10 18.99
C ARG A 401 -17.59 -5.26 18.58
N VAL A 402 -17.37 -5.43 17.28
CA VAL A 402 -16.04 -5.70 16.73
C VAL A 402 -15.59 -4.54 15.87
N VAL A 403 -14.34 -4.11 16.05
CA VAL A 403 -13.63 -3.31 15.05
C VAL A 403 -12.68 -4.22 14.29
N CYS A 404 -12.77 -4.21 12.97
CA CYS A 404 -11.93 -5.00 12.10
C CYS A 404 -11.09 -4.09 11.21
N ILE A 405 -9.78 -4.17 11.39
CA ILE A 405 -8.79 -3.40 10.66
C ILE A 405 -8.12 -4.31 9.63
N SER A 406 -8.28 -3.97 8.35
CA SER A 406 -7.68 -4.72 7.25
C SER A 406 -7.37 -3.82 6.06
N ASP A 407 -6.51 -4.27 5.16
CA ASP A 407 -6.15 -3.49 3.96
C ASP A 407 -7.34 -3.41 2.99
N THR A 408 -8.22 -4.42 2.99
CA THR A 408 -9.37 -4.52 2.08
C THR A 408 -10.70 -4.08 2.69
N GLY A 409 -10.80 -4.00 4.02
CA GLY A 409 -12.07 -3.76 4.74
C GLY A 409 -13.09 -4.91 4.61
N ARG A 410 -12.66 -6.11 4.16
CA ARG A 410 -13.58 -7.23 3.87
C ARG A 410 -13.61 -8.33 4.92
N LEU A 411 -12.63 -8.38 5.82
CA LEU A 411 -12.60 -9.39 6.87
C LEU A 411 -13.80 -9.17 7.81
N GLY A 412 -14.75 -10.11 7.83
CA GLY A 412 -16.01 -9.95 8.56
C GLY A 412 -17.03 -8.99 7.92
N ALA A 413 -16.90 -8.62 6.64
CA ALA A 413 -17.82 -7.67 5.99
C ALA A 413 -19.29 -8.15 5.91
N GLY A 414 -19.55 -9.46 6.02
CA GLY A 414 -20.91 -10.00 6.10
C GLY A 414 -21.56 -9.86 7.49
N ARG A 415 -20.81 -9.42 8.49
CA ARG A 415 -21.24 -9.37 9.90
C ARG A 415 -21.89 -8.02 10.19
N ARG A 416 -23.18 -8.04 10.53
CA ARG A 416 -23.93 -6.82 10.87
C ARG A 416 -23.39 -6.24 12.19
N GLY A 417 -23.25 -4.92 12.26
CA GLY A 417 -22.82 -4.22 13.46
C GLY A 417 -21.31 -4.18 13.70
N TRP A 418 -20.51 -4.82 12.85
CA TRP A 418 -19.06 -4.72 12.91
C TRP A 418 -18.57 -3.44 12.23
N LEU A 419 -17.63 -2.75 12.88
CA LEU A 419 -16.97 -1.57 12.33
C LEU A 419 -15.81 -2.02 11.45
N GLN A 420 -15.90 -1.75 10.15
CA GLN A 420 -14.83 -2.04 9.19
C GLN A 420 -13.95 -0.81 9.02
N VAL A 421 -12.66 -0.98 9.27
CA VAL A 421 -11.65 0.08 9.13
C VAL A 421 -10.62 -0.37 8.09
N ARG A 422 -10.53 0.38 7.00
CA ARG A 422 -9.57 0.10 5.93
C ARG A 422 -8.25 0.81 6.17
N ARG A 423 -7.12 0.13 6.01
CA ARG A 423 -5.78 0.76 6.01
C ARG A 423 -5.48 1.41 4.66
N MET A 424 -6.25 2.43 4.32
CA MET A 424 -6.00 3.28 3.15
C MET A 424 -6.06 4.72 3.64
N ALA A 425 -4.94 5.44 3.54
CA ALA A 425 -4.94 6.88 3.77
C ALA A 425 -5.46 7.55 2.50
N ASP A 426 -6.56 8.31 2.60
CA ASP A 426 -6.82 9.32 1.58
C ASP A 426 -5.72 10.40 1.73
N PRO A 427 -4.98 10.76 0.67
CA PRO A 427 -4.04 11.88 0.74
C PRO A 427 -4.69 13.19 1.21
N ALA A 428 -6.01 13.34 1.06
CA ALA A 428 -6.81 14.45 1.54
C ALA A 428 -7.28 14.30 3.00
N ASP A 429 -7.18 13.11 3.60
CA ASP A 429 -7.58 12.91 4.99
C ASP A 429 -6.70 13.71 5.93
N THR A 430 -7.33 14.60 6.67
CA THR A 430 -6.66 15.42 7.70
C THR A 430 -6.41 14.65 8.99
N ILE A 431 -7.14 13.55 9.21
CA ILE A 431 -7.07 12.71 10.42
C ILE A 431 -6.36 11.40 10.08
N GLY A 432 -5.28 11.08 10.80
CA GLY A 432 -4.58 9.82 10.62
C GLY A 432 -5.38 8.63 11.15
N LEU A 433 -5.16 7.44 10.57
CA LEU A 433 -5.81 6.20 11.01
C LEU A 433 -5.64 5.94 12.52
N SER A 434 -4.45 6.20 13.07
CA SER A 434 -4.19 6.06 14.51
C SER A 434 -5.13 6.90 15.38
N ASP A 435 -5.37 8.15 14.99
CA ASP A 435 -6.27 9.07 15.72
C ASP A 435 -7.73 8.60 15.63
N ALA A 436 -8.15 8.15 14.45
CA ALA A 436 -9.48 7.59 14.24
C ALA A 436 -9.72 6.33 15.08
N LEU A 437 -8.75 5.40 15.11
CA LEU A 437 -8.81 4.20 15.94
C LEU A 437 -8.85 4.52 17.43
N GLY A 438 -8.13 5.56 17.87
CA GLY A 438 -8.21 6.06 19.24
C GLY A 438 -9.61 6.52 19.63
N VAL A 439 -10.36 7.14 18.70
CA VAL A 439 -11.79 7.48 18.93
C VAL A 439 -12.65 6.22 18.97
N VAL A 440 -12.47 5.29 18.02
CA VAL A 440 -13.26 4.05 17.93
C VAL A 440 -13.14 3.21 19.20
N LEU A 441 -11.93 3.05 19.74
CA LEU A 441 -11.70 2.26 20.96
C LEU A 441 -12.39 2.86 22.20
N ARG A 442 -12.62 4.19 22.24
CA ARG A 442 -13.41 4.82 23.32
C ARG A 442 -14.91 4.56 23.21
N GLY A 443 -15.39 4.06 22.06
CA GLY A 443 -16.80 3.76 21.79
C GLY A 443 -17.32 2.49 22.46
N GLY A 444 -16.50 1.78 23.26
CA GLY A 444 -16.92 0.55 23.93
C GLY A 444 -17.01 -0.64 22.98
N VAL A 445 -15.91 -0.90 22.27
CA VAL A 445 -15.72 -2.07 21.40
C VAL A 445 -15.35 -3.28 22.26
N ASP A 446 -16.00 -4.43 22.04
CA ASP A 446 -15.69 -5.66 22.76
C ASP A 446 -14.39 -6.30 22.29
N MET A 447 -14.16 -6.32 20.96
CA MET A 447 -13.01 -6.99 20.37
C MET A 447 -12.39 -6.20 19.21
N LEU A 448 -11.05 -6.14 19.19
CA LEU A 448 -10.29 -5.60 18.07
C LEU A 448 -9.70 -6.71 17.22
N ILE A 449 -9.84 -6.59 15.91
CA ILE A 449 -9.21 -7.48 14.94
C ILE A 449 -8.27 -6.63 14.08
N SER A 450 -7.00 -7.04 13.99
CA SER A 450 -6.05 -6.39 13.09
C SER A 450 -5.34 -7.46 12.25
N GLN A 451 -5.66 -7.47 10.95
CA GLN A 451 -5.05 -8.39 10.01
C GLN A 451 -3.76 -7.81 9.45
N ARG A 452 -2.61 -8.47 9.60
CA ARG A 452 -1.30 -7.94 9.16
C ARG A 452 -1.03 -6.54 9.75
N CYS A 453 -1.01 -6.46 11.08
CA CYS A 453 -0.77 -5.22 11.82
C CYS A 453 0.48 -4.48 11.28
N ARG A 454 0.32 -3.17 11.10
CA ARG A 454 1.32 -2.23 10.57
C ARG A 454 1.54 -1.10 11.57
N HIS A 455 2.37 -0.12 11.24
CA HIS A 455 2.66 0.98 12.15
C HIS A 455 1.41 1.82 12.47
N GLU A 456 0.51 1.95 11.50
CA GLU A 456 -0.66 2.83 11.57
C GLU A 456 -1.74 2.35 12.55
N ASP A 457 -1.79 1.04 12.85
CA ASP A 457 -2.74 0.45 13.80
C ASP A 457 -2.09 -0.16 15.05
N ALA A 458 -0.75 -0.21 15.11
CA ALA A 458 -0.02 -0.81 16.22
C ALA A 458 -0.34 -0.17 17.59
N ALA A 459 -0.52 1.15 17.65
CA ALA A 459 -0.88 1.83 18.90
C ALA A 459 -2.26 1.35 19.44
N ALA A 460 -3.26 1.28 18.57
CA ALA A 460 -4.59 0.78 18.92
C ALA A 460 -4.56 -0.70 19.32
N VAL A 461 -3.73 -1.50 18.66
CA VAL A 461 -3.48 -2.91 19.05
C VAL A 461 -2.87 -3.01 20.45
N MET A 462 -1.88 -2.17 20.77
CA MET A 462 -1.26 -2.14 22.09
C MET A 462 -2.30 -1.78 23.18
N ASP A 463 -3.14 -0.78 22.93
CA ASP A 463 -4.21 -0.39 23.85
C ASP A 463 -5.23 -1.52 24.04
N ALA A 464 -5.61 -2.20 22.95
CA ALA A 464 -6.50 -3.35 23.00
C ALA A 464 -5.92 -4.49 23.87
N TYR A 465 -4.62 -4.79 23.72
CA TYR A 465 -3.94 -5.77 24.57
C TYR A 465 -3.75 -5.30 26.01
N ALA A 466 -3.54 -4.00 26.25
CA ALA A 466 -3.48 -3.42 27.59
C ALA A 466 -4.83 -3.40 28.32
N GLY A 467 -5.94 -3.62 27.61
CA GLY A 467 -7.28 -3.79 28.19
C GLY A 467 -8.33 -2.77 27.75
N ALA A 468 -8.06 -1.96 26.72
CA ALA A 468 -9.08 -1.09 26.12
C ALA A 468 -10.24 -1.89 25.48
N THR A 469 -10.02 -3.18 25.20
CA THR A 469 -11.03 -4.12 24.72
C THR A 469 -11.00 -5.39 25.57
N ARG A 470 -12.07 -6.20 25.51
CA ARG A 470 -12.13 -7.49 26.21
C ARG A 470 -11.18 -8.51 25.60
N GLY A 471 -11.10 -8.53 24.26
CA GLY A 471 -10.24 -9.44 23.51
C GLY A 471 -9.68 -8.80 22.25
N ALA A 472 -8.69 -9.46 21.65
CA ALA A 472 -8.13 -9.00 20.39
C ALA A 472 -7.60 -10.18 19.57
N VAL A 473 -7.73 -10.13 18.25
CA VAL A 473 -7.13 -11.09 17.32
C VAL A 473 -6.25 -10.33 16.35
N VAL A 474 -4.94 -10.49 16.49
CA VAL A 474 -3.96 -9.72 15.71
C VAL A 474 -3.05 -10.67 14.97
N SER A 475 -2.82 -10.43 13.68
CA SER A 475 -1.80 -11.14 12.91
C SER A 475 -0.69 -10.23 12.43
N LEU A 476 0.52 -10.78 12.33
CA LEU A 476 1.68 -10.10 11.75
C LEU A 476 2.64 -11.11 11.11
N TRP A 477 3.55 -10.60 10.29
CA TRP A 477 4.65 -11.39 9.77
C TRP A 477 5.74 -11.56 10.83
N GLY A 478 6.03 -12.80 11.21
CA GLY A 478 7.03 -13.15 12.21
C GLY A 478 7.59 -14.54 11.94
N ILE A 479 8.88 -14.71 12.21
CA ILE A 479 9.57 -16.00 11.98
C ILE A 479 9.39 -16.94 13.17
N ASP A 480 9.27 -16.39 14.38
CA ASP A 480 9.05 -17.13 15.62
C ASP A 480 8.24 -16.30 16.63
N SER A 481 8.01 -16.85 17.82
CA SER A 481 7.20 -16.24 18.88
C SER A 481 7.89 -15.04 19.55
N ALA A 482 9.21 -15.07 19.72
CA ALA A 482 9.97 -13.98 20.34
C ALA A 482 10.04 -12.78 19.39
N HIS A 483 10.35 -13.04 18.11
CA HIS A 483 10.36 -12.04 17.06
C HIS A 483 8.97 -11.43 16.88
N ALA A 484 7.88 -12.20 16.98
CA ALA A 484 6.53 -11.67 16.86
C ALA A 484 6.20 -10.61 17.93
N LEU A 485 6.52 -10.89 19.19
CA LEU A 485 6.32 -9.94 20.30
C LEU A 485 7.21 -8.71 20.14
N TRP A 486 8.49 -8.91 19.83
CA TRP A 486 9.44 -7.82 19.64
C TRP A 486 9.07 -6.91 18.46
N ARG A 487 8.63 -7.52 17.35
CA ARG A 487 8.21 -6.80 16.16
C ARG A 487 6.96 -5.98 16.41
N LEU A 488 5.95 -6.53 17.11
CA LEU A 488 4.75 -5.77 17.45
C LEU A 488 5.10 -4.57 18.37
N ALA A 489 5.97 -4.78 19.36
CA ALA A 489 6.48 -3.69 20.19
C ALA A 489 7.17 -2.62 19.33
N GLY A 490 8.04 -3.02 18.40
CA GLY A 490 8.73 -2.12 17.47
C GLY A 490 7.79 -1.38 16.51
N LEU A 491 6.69 -2.00 16.06
CA LEU A 491 5.67 -1.32 15.25
C LEU A 491 4.93 -0.24 16.05
N SER A 492 4.82 -0.40 17.37
CA SER A 492 4.06 0.53 18.23
C SER A 492 4.84 1.74 18.73
N THR A 493 6.17 1.77 18.58
CA THR A 493 7.01 2.83 19.13
C THR A 493 8.11 3.27 18.16
N VAL A 494 8.44 4.57 18.21
CA VAL A 494 9.61 5.12 17.50
C VAL A 494 10.85 5.12 18.41
N ALA A 495 10.65 5.05 19.73
CA ALA A 495 11.74 5.06 20.70
C ALA A 495 12.30 3.64 20.91
N ALA A 496 13.44 3.35 20.28
CA ALA A 496 14.10 2.05 20.37
C ALA A 496 14.34 1.57 21.82
N GLY A 497 14.58 2.50 22.76
CA GLY A 497 14.80 2.20 24.17
C GLY A 497 13.59 1.62 24.91
N ALA A 498 12.37 1.79 24.40
CA ALA A 498 11.14 1.28 25.04
C ALA A 498 10.74 -0.12 24.56
N ILE A 499 11.33 -0.63 23.46
CA ILE A 499 10.91 -1.88 22.82
C ILE A 499 10.99 -3.06 23.79
N GLY A 500 12.06 -3.15 24.59
CA GLY A 500 12.24 -4.22 25.58
C GLY A 500 11.08 -4.27 26.60
N ALA A 501 10.82 -3.14 27.27
CA ALA A 501 9.73 -3.03 28.24
C ALA A 501 8.34 -3.31 27.62
N LEU A 502 8.10 -2.82 26.40
CA LEU A 502 6.86 -3.09 25.67
C LEU A 502 6.71 -4.56 25.28
N THR A 503 7.80 -5.22 24.87
CA THR A 503 7.82 -6.64 24.54
C THR A 503 7.43 -7.49 25.77
N VAL A 504 7.95 -7.13 26.95
CA VAL A 504 7.59 -7.78 28.21
C VAL A 504 6.12 -7.51 28.57
N SER A 505 5.65 -6.28 28.38
CA SER A 505 4.23 -5.93 28.60
C SER A 505 3.28 -6.71 27.68
N LEU A 506 3.64 -6.85 26.39
CA LEU A 506 2.93 -7.67 25.43
C LEU A 506 2.90 -9.14 25.85
N ALA A 507 4.04 -9.69 26.27
CA ALA A 507 4.12 -11.08 26.75
C ALA A 507 3.24 -11.36 27.97
N ARG A 508 2.93 -10.34 28.80
CA ARG A 508 1.96 -10.48 29.91
C ARG A 508 0.51 -10.42 29.44
N SER A 509 0.26 -9.78 28.31
CA SER A 509 -1.07 -9.43 27.84
C SER A 509 -1.64 -10.43 26.82
N VAL A 510 -0.77 -11.05 26.02
CA VAL A 510 -1.15 -12.09 25.04
C VAL A 510 -1.50 -13.38 25.79
N ASP A 511 -2.75 -13.83 25.67
CA ASP A 511 -3.22 -15.09 26.27
C ASP A 511 -2.80 -16.29 25.41
N LEU A 512 -2.81 -16.15 24.08
CA LEU A 512 -2.47 -17.21 23.13
C LEU A 512 -1.68 -16.66 21.94
N LEU A 513 -0.55 -17.28 21.62
CA LEU A 513 0.23 -17.02 20.42
C LEU A 513 0.16 -18.23 19.48
N ILE A 514 -0.30 -18.00 18.26
CA ILE A 514 -0.46 -19.03 17.22
C ILE A 514 0.65 -18.84 16.18
N ARG A 515 1.49 -19.85 15.98
CA ARG A 515 2.48 -19.84 14.91
C ARG A 515 1.97 -20.58 13.70
N VAL A 516 1.99 -19.93 12.55
CA VAL A 516 1.54 -20.51 11.27
C VAL A 516 2.65 -20.41 10.25
N ASN A 517 2.92 -21.51 9.54
CA ASN A 517 3.91 -21.57 8.47
C ASN A 517 3.42 -22.50 7.35
N VAL A 518 4.01 -22.42 6.17
CA VAL A 518 3.84 -23.43 5.12
C VAL A 518 4.84 -24.57 5.41
N GLY A 519 4.37 -25.82 5.34
CA GLY A 519 5.21 -27.00 5.54
C GLY A 519 6.37 -27.09 4.53
N VAL A 520 7.37 -27.92 4.82
CA VAL A 520 8.61 -28.02 4.03
C VAL A 520 8.37 -28.42 2.56
N ASN A 521 7.28 -29.13 2.27
CA ASN A 521 6.88 -29.50 0.89
C ASN A 521 6.06 -28.42 0.16
N GLN A 522 5.88 -27.24 0.75
CA GLN A 522 5.16 -26.08 0.16
C GLN A 522 3.67 -26.26 -0.18
N GLU A 523 3.04 -27.37 0.21
CA GLU A 523 1.67 -27.66 -0.24
C GLU A 523 0.57 -27.18 0.73
N VAL A 524 0.78 -27.30 2.05
CA VAL A 524 -0.27 -27.02 3.04
C VAL A 524 0.26 -26.13 4.17
N MET A 525 -0.49 -25.08 4.47
CA MET A 525 -0.30 -24.22 5.64
C MET A 525 -0.63 -24.99 6.91
N GLN A 526 0.20 -24.89 7.95
CA GLN A 526 0.03 -25.61 9.21
C GLN A 526 0.25 -24.69 10.41
N VAL A 527 -0.49 -24.94 11.49
CA VAL A 527 -0.24 -24.35 12.81
C VAL A 527 0.92 -25.11 13.44
N ILE A 528 2.09 -24.50 13.49
CA ILE A 528 3.32 -25.15 13.97
C ILE A 528 3.31 -25.26 15.49
N GLU A 529 2.87 -24.21 16.19
CA GLU A 529 2.83 -24.20 17.66
C GLU A 529 1.68 -23.33 18.16
N LEU A 530 1.04 -23.77 19.24
CA LEU A 530 0.23 -22.93 20.12
C LEU A 530 1.04 -22.65 21.39
N ILE A 531 1.20 -21.39 21.74
CA ILE A 531 2.10 -20.94 22.80
C ILE A 531 1.37 -20.00 23.74
N GLU A 532 1.55 -20.17 25.05
CA GLU A 532 1.24 -19.14 26.05
C GLU A 532 2.54 -18.42 26.43
N PRO A 533 2.72 -17.14 26.06
CA PRO A 533 3.80 -16.32 26.60
C PRO A 533 3.61 -16.12 28.10
N ARG A 534 4.66 -16.34 28.89
CA ARG A 534 4.67 -16.12 30.34
C ARG A 534 5.86 -15.26 30.70
N VAL A 535 5.71 -14.36 31.66
CA VAL A 535 6.82 -13.56 32.19
C VAL A 535 7.18 -14.04 33.59
N LYS A 536 8.45 -14.41 33.78
CA LYS A 536 9.04 -14.82 35.07
C LYS A 536 9.65 -13.60 35.79
N ALA A 537 10.22 -13.82 36.97
CA ALA A 537 10.97 -12.82 37.70
C ALA A 537 12.13 -12.27 36.83
N GLY A 538 12.43 -10.97 36.98
CA GLY A 538 13.46 -10.30 36.17
C GLY A 538 13.06 -10.06 34.71
N ASP A 539 11.75 -9.96 34.43
CA ASP A 539 11.20 -9.68 33.09
C ASP A 539 11.59 -10.70 31.99
N GLN A 540 12.03 -11.89 32.39
CA GLN A 540 12.33 -12.98 31.45
C GLN A 540 11.05 -13.53 30.84
N ILE A 541 10.94 -13.46 29.52
CA ILE A 541 9.84 -14.04 28.75
C ILE A 541 10.13 -15.52 28.49
N VAL A 542 9.16 -16.38 28.80
CA VAL A 542 9.17 -17.82 28.54
C VAL A 542 8.00 -18.14 27.62
N HIS A 543 8.30 -18.80 26.51
CA HIS A 543 7.31 -19.25 25.55
C HIS A 543 6.92 -20.67 25.90
N VAL A 544 5.74 -20.86 26.53
CA VAL A 544 5.28 -22.18 26.95
C VAL A 544 4.46 -22.81 25.83
N PRO A 545 4.97 -23.84 25.13
CA PRO A 545 4.21 -24.51 24.09
C PRO A 545 3.09 -25.34 24.73
N ILE A 546 1.89 -25.26 24.18
CA ILE A 546 0.69 -26.01 24.56
C ILE A 546 0.51 -27.18 23.59
N PHE A 547 0.70 -26.90 22.29
CA PHE A 547 0.71 -27.88 21.21
C PHE A 547 1.89 -27.61 20.28
N LYS A 548 2.44 -28.68 19.70
CA LYS A 548 3.49 -28.62 18.68
C LYS A 548 3.18 -29.54 17.50
N ALA A 549 3.48 -29.06 16.31
CA ALA A 549 3.54 -29.88 15.12
C ALA A 549 4.92 -30.56 15.04
N GLU A 550 4.92 -31.89 14.94
CA GLU A 550 6.11 -32.72 14.73
C GLU A 550 5.94 -33.53 13.45
N ARG A 551 7.03 -34.11 12.96
CA ARG A 551 7.01 -35.04 11.83
C ARG A 551 7.12 -36.46 12.37
N ASP A 552 6.26 -37.35 11.88
CA ASP A 552 6.41 -38.79 12.14
C ASP A 552 7.50 -39.42 11.24
N GLU A 553 7.73 -40.72 11.40
CA GLU A 553 8.72 -41.48 10.62
C GLU A 553 8.42 -41.49 9.11
N GLU A 554 7.15 -41.28 8.73
CA GLU A 554 6.68 -41.24 7.34
C GLU A 554 6.73 -39.81 6.76
N GLY A 555 7.10 -38.81 7.57
CA GLY A 555 7.16 -37.40 7.19
C GLY A 555 5.80 -36.67 7.23
N ASN A 556 4.75 -37.30 7.76
CA ASN A 556 3.47 -36.65 7.98
C ASN A 556 3.54 -35.73 9.21
N THR A 557 2.73 -34.67 9.20
CA THR A 557 2.63 -33.79 10.37
C THR A 557 1.69 -34.40 11.40
N ILE A 558 2.20 -34.57 12.63
CA ILE A 558 1.42 -34.95 13.81
C ILE A 558 1.39 -33.78 14.79
N PHE A 559 0.25 -33.55 15.43
CA PHE A 559 0.11 -32.49 16.43
C PHE A 559 0.10 -33.11 17.83
N LYS A 560 1.08 -32.77 18.66
CA LYS A 560 1.22 -33.27 20.03
C LYS A 560 0.91 -32.19 21.05
N ALA A 561 0.16 -32.55 22.08
CA ALA A 561 0.07 -31.77 23.31
C ALA A 561 1.38 -31.89 24.11
N THR A 562 1.66 -30.90 24.95
CA THR A 562 2.91 -30.84 25.76
C THR A 562 2.68 -31.11 27.24
N GLY A 563 1.46 -31.47 27.66
CA GLY A 563 1.07 -31.52 29.07
C GLY A 563 0.74 -30.15 29.69
N GLU A 564 1.13 -29.04 29.07
CA GLU A 564 0.94 -27.69 29.63
C GLU A 564 -0.47 -27.16 29.42
N GLN A 565 -1.13 -26.76 30.51
CA GLN A 565 -2.44 -26.13 30.47
C GLN A 565 -2.31 -24.60 30.45
N PRO A 566 -2.95 -23.89 29.48
CA PRO A 566 -2.98 -22.44 29.47
C PRO A 566 -3.69 -21.85 30.69
N ARG A 567 -3.16 -20.76 31.26
CA ARG A 567 -3.75 -20.12 32.45
C ARG A 567 -5.12 -19.50 32.16
N PHE A 568 -5.34 -19.09 30.92
CA PHE A 568 -6.60 -18.46 30.52
C PHE A 568 -7.81 -19.41 30.54
N ILE A 569 -7.61 -20.74 30.64
CA ILE A 569 -8.72 -21.71 30.78
C ILE A 569 -9.57 -21.42 32.02
N ARG A 570 -8.96 -20.98 33.13
CA ARG A 570 -9.72 -20.61 34.34
C ARG A 570 -10.68 -19.46 34.06
N LYS A 571 -10.23 -18.45 33.30
CA LYS A 571 -11.06 -17.32 32.89
C LYS A 571 -12.17 -17.74 31.92
N LEU A 572 -11.93 -18.75 31.07
CA LEU A 572 -12.96 -19.33 30.21
C LEU A 572 -14.04 -20.05 31.02
N ALA A 573 -13.64 -20.82 32.03
CA ALA A 573 -14.56 -21.52 32.92
C ALA A 573 -15.45 -20.55 33.71
N GLU A 574 -14.90 -19.42 34.19
CA GLU A 574 -15.66 -18.33 34.82
C GLU A 574 -16.72 -17.71 33.89
N GLN A 575 -16.51 -17.81 32.57
CA GLN A 575 -17.43 -17.36 31.53
C GLN A 575 -18.39 -18.46 31.05
N GLY A 576 -18.36 -19.65 31.67
CA GLY A 576 -19.18 -20.80 31.27
C GLY A 576 -18.69 -21.51 30.01
N ILE A 577 -17.48 -21.23 29.53
CA ILE A 577 -16.88 -21.87 28.36
C ILE A 577 -16.01 -23.05 28.85
N ALA A 578 -16.50 -24.26 28.62
CA ALA A 578 -15.78 -25.48 28.99
C ALA A 578 -14.70 -25.82 27.96
N VAL A 579 -13.51 -26.18 28.44
CA VAL A 579 -12.41 -26.72 27.63
C VAL A 579 -12.00 -28.07 28.24
N PRO A 580 -12.14 -29.20 27.51
CA PRO A 580 -11.80 -30.52 28.03
C PRO A 580 -10.32 -30.63 28.41
N THR A 581 -10.01 -30.96 29.66
CA THR A 581 -8.60 -31.11 30.12
C THR A 581 -7.85 -32.24 29.44
N ARG A 582 -8.58 -33.25 28.93
CA ARG A 582 -8.01 -34.39 28.19
C ARG A 582 -7.26 -33.99 26.92
N MET A 583 -7.50 -32.81 26.36
CA MET A 583 -6.82 -32.39 25.14
C MET A 583 -5.34 -32.03 25.36
N PHE A 584 -4.93 -31.86 26.62
CA PHE A 584 -3.55 -31.50 26.97
C PHE A 584 -2.70 -32.71 27.40
N SER A 585 -3.27 -33.91 27.47
CA SER A 585 -2.49 -35.11 27.82
C SER A 585 -1.53 -35.46 26.68
N GLU A 586 -0.27 -35.74 27.04
CA GLU A 586 0.80 -36.17 26.12
C GLU A 586 0.47 -37.46 25.35
#